data_AF-A0A125QIC8-F1
#
_entry.id   AF-A0A125QIC8-F1
#
_cell.length_a   1.000
_cell.length_b   1.000
_cell.length_c   1.000
_cell.angle_alpha   90.00
_cell.angle_beta   90.00
_cell.angle_gamma   90.00
#
_symmetry.space_group_name_H-M   'P 1'
#
loop_
_entity.id
_entity.type
_entity.pdbx_description
1 polymer ?
#
loop_
_entity_poly.entity_id
_entity_poly.type
_entity_poly.pdbx_seq_one_letter_code
_entity_poly.pdbx_strand_id
1 'polypeptide(L)'
;MSKRLDAWIGPLSPAQQNRVTAWSAELGAQNQAWIGNRAHWQAQFIEALQQRHNADFPQKIQQLLVDRESLWTPQYRAAYAQTEAAARGLLVDVMAQSSPAQRLKLTQKIDKVRSDFQALKCLKSAQS
;
A
#
# COMPACT_ATOMS: atom_id res chain seq x y z
N MET A 1 -4.10 9.17 -5.92
CA MET A 1 -3.79 9.51 -4.52
C MET A 1 -4.83 10.43 -3.87
N SER A 2 -5.36 11.44 -4.56
CA SER A 2 -6.32 12.40 -4.02
C SER A 2 -7.52 11.79 -3.27
N LYS A 3 -8.18 10.78 -3.86
CA LYS A 3 -9.29 10.06 -3.20
C LYS A 3 -8.89 9.38 -1.88
N ARG A 4 -7.66 8.87 -1.79
CA ARG A 4 -7.15 8.26 -0.56
C ARG A 4 -6.98 9.33 0.51
N LEU A 5 -6.35 10.45 0.18
CA LEU A 5 -6.18 11.57 1.10
C LEU A 5 -7.52 12.15 1.57
N ASP A 6 -8.49 12.31 0.67
CA ASP A 6 -9.83 12.80 1.00
C ASP A 6 -10.54 11.97 2.08
N ALA A 7 -10.40 10.64 2.03
CA ALA A 7 -10.96 9.74 3.04
C ALA A 7 -10.33 9.91 4.44
N TRP A 8 -9.13 10.49 4.54
CA TRP A 8 -8.39 10.70 5.78
C TRP A 8 -8.47 12.13 6.29
N ILE A 9 -8.28 13.13 5.42
CA ILE A 9 -8.18 14.54 5.79
C ILE A 9 -9.31 15.40 5.23
N GLY A 10 -10.15 14.87 4.35
CA GLY A 10 -11.19 15.60 3.63
C GLY A 10 -10.70 16.30 2.37
N PRO A 11 -11.56 17.15 1.76
CA PRO A 11 -11.29 17.72 0.44
C PRO A 11 -9.94 18.43 0.42
N LEU A 12 -9.18 18.21 -0.65
CA LEU A 12 -7.87 18.82 -0.83
C LEU A 12 -8.01 20.25 -1.33
N SER A 13 -7.21 21.16 -0.78
CA SER A 13 -7.06 22.51 -1.31
C SER A 13 -6.40 22.48 -2.70
N PRO A 14 -6.53 23.55 -3.51
CA PRO A 14 -5.84 23.62 -4.80
C PRO A 14 -4.32 23.39 -4.69
N ALA A 15 -3.67 23.92 -3.64
CA ALA A 15 -2.24 23.71 -3.38
C ALA A 15 -1.91 22.23 -3.13
N GLN A 16 -2.71 21.55 -2.31
CA GLN A 16 -2.54 20.12 -2.03
C GLN A 16 -2.79 19.27 -3.29
N GLN A 17 -3.78 19.61 -4.11
CA GLN A 17 -4.03 18.93 -5.39
C GLN A 17 -2.85 19.08 -6.34
N ASN A 18 -2.31 20.29 -6.47
CA ASN A 18 -1.12 20.54 -7.29
C ASN A 18 0.08 19.73 -6.80
N ARG A 19 0.30 19.66 -5.48
CA ARG A 19 1.39 18.84 -4.92
C ARG A 19 1.20 17.36 -5.22
N VAL A 20 -0.02 16.83 -5.10
CA VAL A 20 -0.34 15.44 -5.46
C VAL A 20 -0.06 15.16 -6.94
N THR A 21 -0.41 16.09 -7.83
CA THR A 21 -0.13 15.98 -9.27
C THR A 21 1.36 15.97 -9.56
N ALA A 22 2.13 16.90 -8.95
CA ALA A 22 3.58 16.96 -9.10
C ALA A 22 4.25 15.66 -8.61
N TRP A 23 3.89 15.19 -7.41
CA TRP A 23 4.35 13.90 -6.88
C TRP A 23 4.05 12.74 -7.83
N SER A 24 2.85 12.71 -8.42
CA SER A 24 2.48 11.64 -9.34
C SER A 24 3.33 11.63 -10.61
N ALA A 25 3.81 12.80 -11.07
CA ALA A 25 4.72 12.90 -12.21
C ALA A 25 6.15 12.49 -11.83
N GLU A 26 6.61 12.83 -10.62
CA GLU A 26 7.94 12.49 -10.08
C GLU A 26 8.17 10.97 -9.99
N LEU A 27 7.11 10.18 -9.80
CA LEU A 27 7.20 8.70 -9.74
C LEU A 27 7.69 8.06 -11.04
N GLY A 28 7.59 8.76 -12.18
CA GLY A 28 8.19 8.36 -13.46
C GLY A 28 7.91 6.90 -13.86
N ALA A 29 8.98 6.18 -14.23
CA ALA A 29 8.93 4.83 -14.78
C ALA A 29 8.79 3.70 -13.72
N GLN A 30 8.48 4.02 -12.46
CA GLN A 30 8.16 3.04 -11.40
C GLN A 30 7.21 1.94 -11.90
N ASN A 31 6.20 2.31 -12.69
CA ASN A 31 5.19 1.40 -13.20
C ASN A 31 5.79 0.26 -14.02
N GLN A 32 6.91 0.47 -14.71
CA GLN A 32 7.57 -0.58 -15.48
C GLN A 32 8.16 -1.67 -14.58
N ALA A 33 8.83 -1.27 -13.49
CA ALA A 33 9.36 -2.22 -12.50
C ALA A 33 8.23 -2.99 -11.80
N TRP A 34 7.12 -2.32 -11.50
CA TRP A 34 5.93 -2.97 -10.94
C TRP A 34 5.29 -3.99 -11.88
N ILE A 35 5.10 -3.64 -13.16
CA ILE A 35 4.57 -4.55 -14.18
C ILE A 35 5.51 -5.75 -14.36
N GLY A 36 6.82 -5.52 -14.44
CA GLY A 36 7.82 -6.58 -14.54
C GLY A 36 7.77 -7.54 -13.35
N ASN A 37 7.68 -7.02 -12.13
CA ASN A 37 7.54 -7.84 -10.92
C ASN A 37 6.23 -8.62 -10.88
N ARG A 38 5.13 -8.02 -11.36
CA ARG A 38 3.84 -8.70 -11.45
C ARG A 38 3.89 -9.85 -12.46
N ALA A 39 4.52 -9.64 -13.62
CA ALA A 39 4.72 -10.70 -14.61
C ALA A 39 5.59 -11.83 -14.05
N HIS A 40 6.66 -11.50 -13.33
CA HIS A 40 7.50 -12.48 -12.64
C HIS A 40 6.70 -13.32 -11.64
N TRP A 41 5.95 -12.68 -10.74
CA TRP A 41 5.09 -13.37 -9.78
C TRP A 41 4.05 -14.27 -10.48
N GLN A 42 3.43 -13.78 -11.56
CA GLN A 42 2.42 -14.54 -12.31
C GLN A 42 3.02 -15.80 -12.96
N ALA A 43 4.21 -15.70 -13.53
CA ALA A 43 4.91 -16.85 -14.12
C ALA A 43 5.17 -17.94 -13.05
N GLN A 44 5.68 -17.55 -11.87
CA GLN A 44 5.89 -18.48 -10.76
C GLN A 44 4.59 -19.09 -10.23
N PHE A 45 3.51 -18.31 -10.21
CA PHE A 45 2.20 -18.80 -9.80
C PHE A 45 1.64 -19.86 -10.77
N ILE A 46 1.75 -19.62 -12.07
CA ILE A 46 1.34 -20.58 -13.10
C ILE A 46 2.16 -21.87 -12.99
N GLU A 47 3.48 -21.75 -12.82
CA GLU A 47 4.37 -22.90 -12.63
C GLU A 47 3.96 -23.74 -11.41
N ALA A 48 3.71 -23.09 -10.27
CA ALA A 48 3.27 -23.79 -9.06
C ALA A 48 1.96 -24.56 -9.29
N LEU A 49 1.00 -23.99 -10.02
CA LEU A 49 -0.26 -24.66 -10.34
C LEU A 49 -0.11 -25.84 -11.33
N GLN A 50 0.82 -25.74 -12.27
CA GLN A 50 1.15 -26.85 -13.16
C GLN A 50 1.77 -28.02 -12.38
N GLN A 51 2.59 -27.70 -11.37
CA GLN A 51 3.28 -28.64 -10.49
C GLN A 51 2.49 -28.96 -9.21
N ARG A 52 1.16 -28.78 -9.20
CA ARG A 52 0.32 -28.88 -7.98
C ARG A 52 0.35 -30.22 -7.24
N HIS A 53 0.81 -31.28 -7.90
CA HIS A 53 0.92 -32.61 -7.31
C HIS A 53 2.29 -32.88 -6.68
N ASN A 54 3.24 -31.95 -6.81
CA ASN A 54 4.54 -32.06 -6.17
C ASN A 54 4.40 -31.87 -4.65
N ALA A 55 5.27 -32.56 -3.90
CA ALA A 55 5.27 -32.50 -2.44
C ALA A 55 5.52 -31.08 -1.88
N ASP A 56 6.19 -30.21 -2.64
CA ASP A 56 6.52 -28.83 -2.26
C ASP A 56 5.43 -27.80 -2.62
N PHE A 57 4.34 -28.22 -3.27
CA PHE A 57 3.28 -27.31 -3.71
C PHE A 57 2.68 -26.44 -2.59
N PRO A 58 2.33 -26.98 -1.39
CA PRO A 58 1.79 -26.16 -0.31
C PRO A 58 2.74 -25.02 0.11
N GLN A 59 4.04 -25.32 0.19
CA GLN A 59 5.06 -24.34 0.53
C GLN A 59 5.21 -23.27 -0.55
N LYS A 60 5.24 -23.65 -1.83
CA LYS A 60 5.31 -22.70 -2.95
C LYS A 60 4.10 -21.75 -2.96
N ILE A 61 2.89 -22.28 -2.77
CA ILE A 61 1.68 -21.46 -2.73
C ILE A 61 1.67 -20.53 -1.51
N GLN A 62 2.12 -21.00 -0.35
CA GLN A 62 2.30 -20.13 0.82
C GLN A 62 3.24 -18.97 0.50
N GLN A 63 4.41 -19.24 -0.09
CA GLN A 63 5.36 -18.18 -0.46
C GLN A 63 4.74 -17.20 -1.47
N LEU A 64 3.98 -17.70 -2.44
CA LEU A 64 3.34 -16.90 -3.48
C LEU A 64 2.14 -16.08 -3.01
N LEU A 65 1.49 -16.43 -1.90
CA LEU A 65 0.28 -15.75 -1.42
C LEU A 65 0.50 -14.97 -0.13
N VAL A 66 1.35 -15.48 0.75
CA VAL A 66 1.65 -14.92 2.08
C VAL A 66 2.98 -14.17 2.02
N ASP A 67 4.06 -14.85 1.65
CA ASP A 67 5.43 -14.31 1.73
C ASP A 67 5.89 -13.64 0.42
N ARG A 68 4.97 -12.93 -0.24
CA ARG A 68 5.12 -12.39 -1.60
C ARG A 68 6.33 -11.47 -1.78
N GLU A 69 6.73 -10.78 -0.72
CA GLU A 69 7.87 -9.86 -0.74
C GLU A 69 9.21 -10.60 -0.88
N SER A 70 9.27 -11.89 -0.52
CA SER A 70 10.44 -12.73 -0.77
C SER A 70 10.69 -12.95 -2.26
N LEU A 71 9.64 -12.84 -3.09
CA LEU A 71 9.68 -13.03 -4.54
C LEU A 71 9.87 -11.74 -5.32
N TRP A 72 10.09 -10.61 -4.65
CA TRP A 72 10.30 -9.34 -5.34
C TRP A 72 11.61 -9.34 -6.10
N THR A 73 11.55 -8.94 -7.37
CA THR A 73 12.76 -8.72 -8.16
C THR A 73 13.60 -7.61 -7.53
N PRO A 74 14.94 -7.64 -7.64
CA PRO A 74 15.81 -6.58 -7.11
C PRO A 74 15.43 -5.19 -7.61
N GLN A 75 15.09 -5.10 -8.91
CA GLN A 75 14.63 -3.86 -9.54
C GLN A 75 13.36 -3.32 -8.88
N TYR A 76 12.37 -4.19 -8.63
CA TYR A 76 11.13 -3.75 -8.01
C TYR A 76 11.30 -3.41 -6.53
N ARG A 77 12.15 -4.13 -5.80
CA ARG A 77 12.48 -3.78 -4.40
C ARG A 77 13.05 -2.35 -4.30
N ALA A 78 13.97 -1.98 -5.19
CA ALA A 78 14.53 -0.64 -5.24
C ALA A 78 13.47 0.41 -5.62
N ALA A 79 12.68 0.16 -6.67
CA ALA A 79 11.62 1.06 -7.11
C ALA A 79 10.54 1.25 -6.02
N TYR A 80 10.19 0.19 -5.30
CA TYR A 80 9.26 0.23 -4.18
C TYR A 80 9.78 1.12 -3.06
N ALA A 81 11.03 0.95 -2.62
CA ALA A 81 11.63 1.76 -1.58
C ALA A 81 11.66 3.26 -1.94
N GLN A 82 11.99 3.59 -3.20
CA GLN A 82 11.93 4.97 -3.69
C GLN A 82 10.51 5.53 -3.68
N THR A 83 9.53 4.74 -4.14
CA THR A 83 8.11 5.14 -4.13
C THR A 83 7.61 5.38 -2.71
N GLU A 84 7.99 4.51 -1.78
CA GLU A 84 7.59 4.58 -0.39
C GLU A 84 8.18 5.84 0.29
N ALA A 85 9.44 6.17 -0.01
CA ALA A 85 10.05 7.43 0.41
C ALA A 85 9.35 8.65 -0.20
N ALA A 86 9.03 8.62 -1.50
CA ALA A 86 8.31 9.71 -2.16
C ALA A 86 6.89 9.90 -1.57
N ALA A 87 6.20 8.80 -1.27
CA ALA A 87 4.87 8.86 -0.65
C ALA A 87 4.92 9.47 0.75
N ARG A 88 5.94 9.14 1.57
CA ARG A 88 6.17 9.82 2.85
C ARG A 88 6.38 11.32 2.67
N GLY A 89 7.22 11.72 1.72
CA GLY A 89 7.45 13.13 1.39
C GLY A 89 6.14 13.86 1.03
N LEU A 90 5.32 13.25 0.16
CA LEU A 90 4.01 13.80 -0.17
C LEU A 90 3.12 14.02 1.07
N LEU A 91 3.08 13.05 1.99
CA LEU A 91 2.26 13.18 3.20
C LEU A 91 2.73 14.36 4.07
N VAL A 92 4.03 14.55 4.23
CA VAL A 92 4.60 15.70 4.95
C VAL A 92 4.17 17.00 4.29
N ASP A 93 4.34 17.11 2.96
CA ASP A 93 4.01 18.34 2.22
C ASP A 93 2.51 18.67 2.28
N VAL A 94 1.64 17.66 2.13
CA VAL A 94 0.19 17.84 2.23
C VAL A 94 -0.23 18.28 3.63
N MET A 95 0.39 17.71 4.67
CA MET A 95 0.10 18.07 6.06
C MET A 95 0.63 19.45 6.43
N ALA A 96 1.77 19.88 5.90
CA ALA A 96 2.27 21.24 6.05
C ALA A 96 1.27 22.28 5.51
N GLN A 97 0.56 21.93 4.43
CA GLN A 97 -0.48 22.77 3.81
C GLN A 97 -1.89 22.56 4.39
N SER A 98 -2.03 21.74 5.44
CA SER A 98 -3.35 21.35 5.96
C SER A 98 -4.01 22.41 6.83
N SER A 99 -5.33 22.55 6.70
CA SER A 99 -6.14 23.41 7.56
C SER A 99 -6.42 22.77 8.93
N PRO A 100 -6.80 23.56 9.95
CA PRO A 100 -7.23 23.02 11.25
C PRO A 100 -8.36 21.98 11.14
N ALA A 101 -9.32 22.21 10.22
CA ALA A 101 -10.42 21.28 9.98
C ALA A 101 -9.93 19.94 9.39
N GLN A 102 -8.97 19.98 8.46
CA GLN A 102 -8.36 18.76 7.91
C GLN A 102 -7.59 17.97 8.99
N ARG A 103 -6.88 18.66 9.88
CA ARG A 103 -6.18 18.04 11.02
C ARG A 103 -7.16 17.40 12.02
N LEU A 104 -8.27 18.06 12.32
CA LEU A 104 -9.31 17.50 13.17
C LEU A 104 -9.91 16.22 12.56
N LYS A 105 -10.24 16.24 11.26
CA LYS A 105 -10.76 15.08 10.55
C LYS A 105 -9.79 13.91 10.57
N LEU A 106 -8.48 14.17 10.43
CA LEU A 106 -7.45 13.15 10.55
C LEU A 106 -7.48 12.47 11.92
N THR A 107 -7.49 13.25 13.00
CA THR A 107 -7.56 12.72 14.37
C THR A 107 -8.82 11.86 14.57
N GLN A 108 -9.98 12.35 14.15
CA GLN A 108 -11.24 11.61 14.22
C GLN A 108 -11.18 10.29 13.43
N LYS A 109 -10.54 10.29 12.26
CA LYS A 109 -10.37 9.09 11.45
C LYS A 109 -9.46 8.06 12.13
N ILE A 110 -8.37 8.51 12.76
CA ILE A 110 -7.46 7.67 13.54
C ILE A 110 -8.19 7.06 14.75
N ASP A 111 -8.95 7.87 15.48
CA ASP A 111 -9.72 7.40 16.63
C ASP A 111 -10.76 6.34 16.24
N LYS A 112 -11.42 6.53 15.10
CA LYS A 112 -12.34 5.54 14.54
C LYS A 112 -11.63 4.23 14.21
N VAL A 113 -10.51 4.28 13.50
CA VAL A 113 -9.72 3.08 13.17
C VAL A 113 -9.26 2.35 14.43
N ARG A 114 -8.83 3.08 15.47
CA ARG A 114 -8.50 2.49 16.77
C ARG A 114 -9.69 1.76 17.39
N SER A 115 -10.87 2.38 17.39
CA SER A 115 -12.11 1.78 17.90
C SER A 115 -12.47 0.51 17.13
N ASP A 116 -12.41 0.55 15.79
CA ASP A 116 -12.69 -0.59 14.93
C ASP A 116 -11.76 -1.78 15.26
N PHE A 117 -10.46 -1.51 15.47
CA PHE A 117 -9.51 -2.55 15.90
C PHE A 117 -9.78 -3.09 17.31
N GLN A 118 -10.22 -2.26 18.25
CA GLN A 118 -10.60 -2.71 19.59
C GLN A 118 -11.80 -3.66 19.53
N ALA A 119 -12.82 -3.33 18.72
CA ALA A 119 -13.98 -4.18 18.51
C ALA A 119 -13.60 -5.55 17.92
N LEU A 120 -12.68 -5.59 16.96
CA LEU A 120 -12.17 -6.85 16.38
C LEU A 120 -11.46 -7.74 17.41
N LYS A 121 -10.72 -7.15 18.37
CA LYS A 121 -10.13 -7.92 19.47
C LYS A 121 -11.20 -8.55 20.35
N CYS A 122 -12.24 -7.80 20.68
CA CYS A 122 -13.36 -8.29 21.49
C CYS A 122 -14.12 -9.45 20.80
N LEU A 123 -14.25 -9.40 19.47
CA LEU A 123 -14.86 -10.49 18.70
C LEU A 123 -14.02 -11.77 18.74
N LYS A 124 -12.69 -11.67 18.63
CA LYS A 124 -11.80 -12.84 18.80
C LYS A 124 -11.90 -13.44 20.19
N SER A 125 -11.90 -12.62 21.25
CA SER A 125 -12.02 -13.13 22.63
C SER A 125 -13.39 -13.74 22.93
N ALA A 126 -14.46 -13.30 22.28
CA ALA A 126 -15.80 -13.88 22.45
C ALA A 126 -16.01 -15.19 21.68
N GLN A 127 -15.14 -15.50 20.70
CA GLN A 127 -15.13 -16.75 19.94
C GLN A 127 -14.11 -17.77 20.48
N SER A 128 -13.41 -17.42 21.57
CA SER A 128 -12.40 -18.25 22.25
C SER A 128 -13.03 -19.05 23.39
#